data_AF-J0XS47-F1
#
_entry.id   AF-J0XS47-F1
#
_cell.length_a   1.000
_cell.length_b   1.000
_cell.length_c   1.000
_cell.angle_alpha   90.00
_cell.angle_beta   90.00
_cell.angle_gamma   90.00
#
_symmetry.space_group_name_H-M   'P 1'
#
loop_
_entity.id
_entity.type
_entity.pdbx_description
1 polymer ?
#
loop_
_entity_poly.entity_id
_entity_poly.type
_entity_poly.pdbx_seq_one_letter_code
_entity_poly.pdbx_strand_id
1 'polypeptide(L)'
;MPNPALFAGPAPEPSDLEKALEVTIEDKRAHGLLGPEHAALVQLARELARSIAAGAATAKTSVPQAAQQLMATLQALPALPPTVADDPLTAAMREADQ
;
A
#
# COMPACT_ATOMS: atom_id res chain seq x y z
N MET A 1 -37.78 19.58 -1.81
CA MET A 1 -36.38 19.50 -1.33
C MET A 1 -35.46 19.53 -2.53
N PRO A 2 -34.39 20.33 -2.55
CA PRO A 2 -33.45 20.35 -3.68
C PRO A 2 -32.81 18.96 -3.84
N ASN A 3 -32.63 18.51 -5.09
CA ASN A 3 -32.08 17.20 -5.41
C ASN A 3 -30.57 17.19 -5.10
N PRO A 4 -30.08 16.41 -4.12
CA PRO A 4 -28.67 16.39 -3.74
C PRO A 4 -27.75 15.86 -4.86
N ALA A 5 -28.31 15.17 -5.87
CA ALA A 5 -27.55 14.68 -7.02
C ALA A 5 -27.05 15.80 -7.95
N LEU A 6 -27.59 17.03 -7.87
CA LEU A 6 -27.14 18.15 -8.70
C LEU A 6 -25.76 18.71 -8.31
N PHE A 7 -25.23 18.35 -7.13
CA PHE A 7 -23.95 18.84 -6.62
C PHE A 7 -22.87 17.75 -6.52
N ALA A 8 -23.20 16.51 -6.88
CA ALA A 8 -22.24 15.42 -6.93
C ALA A 8 -21.42 15.55 -8.22
N GLY A 9 -20.37 16.38 -8.18
CA GLY A 9 -19.34 16.36 -9.21
C GLY A 9 -18.74 14.95 -9.35
N PRO A 10 -18.20 14.60 -10.53
CA PRO A 10 -17.55 13.30 -10.71
C PRO A 10 -16.48 13.09 -9.64
N ALA A 11 -16.42 11.88 -9.09
CA ALA A 11 -15.39 11.54 -8.11
C ALA A 11 -14.01 11.80 -8.75
N PRO A 12 -13.09 12.49 -8.04
CA PRO A 12 -11.77 12.78 -8.59
C PRO A 12 -11.07 11.47 -8.92
N GLU A 13 -10.39 11.44 -10.07
CA GLU A 13 -9.60 10.28 -10.47
C GLU A 13 -8.51 9.98 -9.43
N PRO A 14 -8.19 8.69 -9.18
CA PRO A 14 -7.13 8.33 -8.26
C PRO A 14 -5.78 8.85 -8.72
N SER A 15 -5.01 9.41 -7.79
CA SER A 15 -3.63 9.80 -8.03
C SER A 15 -2.73 8.58 -8.30
N ASP A 16 -1.55 8.82 -8.88
CA ASP A 16 -0.59 7.74 -9.13
C ASP A 16 -0.08 7.09 -7.82
N LEU A 17 -0.04 7.85 -6.73
CA LEU A 17 0.26 7.31 -5.40
C LEU A 17 -0.85 6.36 -4.91
N GLU A 18 -2.12 6.71 -5.10
CA GLU A 18 -3.24 5.83 -4.77
C GLU A 18 -3.19 4.55 -5.62
N LYS A 19 -2.91 4.66 -6.92
CA LYS A 19 -2.76 3.50 -7.80
C LYS A 19 -1.62 2.58 -7.34
N ALA A 20 -0.45 3.14 -7.05
CA ALA A 20 0.71 2.37 -6.57
C ALA A 20 0.45 1.68 -5.23
N LEU A 21 -0.28 2.36 -4.33
CA LEU A 21 -0.70 1.79 -3.06
C LEU A 21 -1.64 0.59 -3.28
N GLU A 22 -2.63 0.71 -4.16
CA GLU A 22 -3.55 -0.40 -4.44
C GLU A 22 -2.83 -1.62 -5.04
N VAL A 23 -1.83 -1.41 -5.92
CA VAL A 23 -1.00 -2.51 -6.43
C VAL A 23 -0.29 -3.24 -5.30
N THR A 24 0.28 -2.51 -4.34
CA THR A 24 0.94 -3.09 -3.17
C THR A 24 -0.04 -3.87 -2.27
N ILE A 25 -1.24 -3.34 -2.06
CA ILE A 25 -2.29 -4.00 -1.27
C ILE A 25 -2.75 -5.28 -1.95
N GLU A 26 -2.97 -5.24 -3.27
CA GLU A 26 -3.43 -6.40 -4.03
C GLU A 26 -2.37 -7.49 -4.08
N ASP A 27 -1.09 -7.13 -4.23
CA ASP A 27 0.02 -8.08 -4.14
C ASP A 27 0.05 -8.80 -2.77
N LYS A 28 -0.04 -8.05 -1.67
CA LYS A 28 -0.11 -8.64 -0.32
C LYS A 28 -1.34 -9.52 -0.13
N ARG A 29 -2.49 -9.14 -0.71
CA ARG A 29 -3.71 -9.95 -0.71
C ARG A 29 -3.54 -11.24 -1.50
N ALA A 30 -2.95 -11.18 -2.69
CA ALA A 30 -2.69 -12.33 -3.55
C ALA A 30 -1.76 -13.35 -2.86
N HIS A 31 -0.82 -12.88 -2.04
CA HIS A 31 0.03 -13.72 -1.20
C HIS A 31 -0.63 -14.19 0.12
N GLY A 32 -1.92 -13.90 0.33
CA GLY A 32 -2.67 -14.32 1.52
C GLY A 32 -2.24 -13.64 2.82
N LEU A 33 -1.53 -12.51 2.75
CA LEU A 33 -0.99 -11.83 3.93
C LEU A 33 -2.02 -10.95 4.63
N LEU A 34 -3.07 -10.51 3.92
CA LEU A 34 -4.05 -9.56 4.45
C LEU A 34 -5.30 -10.27 4.98
N GLY A 35 -5.39 -10.41 6.30
CA GLY A 35 -6.61 -10.76 7.03
C GLY A 35 -7.48 -9.55 7.45
N PRO A 36 -8.70 -9.79 7.99
CA PRO A 36 -9.60 -8.76 8.50
C PRO A 36 -8.98 -7.81 9.54
N GLU A 37 -8.04 -8.31 10.35
CA GLU A 37 -7.29 -7.56 11.34
C GLU A 37 -6.46 -6.40 10.74
N HIS A 38 -6.14 -6.49 9.44
CA HIS A 38 -5.40 -5.45 8.71
C HIS A 38 -6.30 -4.41 8.04
N ALA A 39 -7.63 -4.56 8.08
CA ALA A 39 -8.56 -3.69 7.36
C ALA A 39 -8.40 -2.21 7.75
N ALA A 40 -8.19 -1.93 9.04
CA ALA A 40 -7.96 -0.58 9.54
C ALA A 40 -6.66 0.04 9.00
N LEU A 41 -5.58 -0.74 8.92
CA LEU A 41 -4.30 -0.28 8.37
C LEU A 41 -4.38 -0.05 6.86
N VAL A 42 -5.06 -0.93 6.13
CA VAL A 42 -5.31 -0.76 4.69
C VAL A 42 -6.12 0.51 4.43
N GLN A 43 -7.16 0.75 5.22
CA GLN A 43 -7.97 1.97 5.09
C GLN A 43 -7.17 3.23 5.43
N LEU A 44 -6.37 3.20 6.51
CA LEU A 44 -5.49 4.30 6.88
C LEU A 44 -4.48 4.63 5.77
N ALA A 45 -3.88 3.61 5.15
CA ALA A 45 -2.94 3.82 4.05
C ALA A 45 -3.62 4.55 2.87
N ARG A 46 -4.85 4.16 2.52
CA ARG A 46 -5.64 4.80 1.44
C ARG A 46 -5.96 6.26 1.74
N GLU A 47 -6.36 6.55 2.97
CA GLU A 47 -6.65 7.92 3.40
C GLU A 47 -5.41 8.80 3.40
N LEU A 48 -4.27 8.27 3.84
CA LEU A 48 -2.99 8.97 3.80
C LEU A 48 -2.55 9.24 2.36
N ALA A 49 -2.65 8.26 1.46
CA ALA A 49 -2.33 8.45 0.04
C ALA A 49 -3.19 9.56 -0.60
N ARG A 50 -4.50 9.55 -0.33
CA ARG A 50 -5.42 10.60 -0.81
C ARG A 50 -5.10 11.98 -0.23
N SER A 51 -4.79 12.04 1.07
CA SER A 51 -4.41 13.27 1.75
C SER A 51 -3.10 13.86 1.21
N ILE A 52 -2.11 13.00 0.95
CA ILE A 52 -0.85 13.38 0.31
C ILE A 52 -1.11 13.92 -1.10
N ALA A 53 -1.89 13.23 -1.93
CA ALA A 53 -2.20 13.69 -3.28
C ALA A 53 -2.91 15.05 -3.29
N ALA A 54 -3.92 15.23 -2.44
CA ALA A 54 -4.63 16.49 -2.30
C ALA A 54 -3.73 17.62 -1.76
N GLY A 55 -2.81 17.30 -0.84
CA GLY A 55 -1.87 18.25 -0.27
C GLY A 55 -0.71 18.61 -1.21
N ALA A 56 -0.23 17.66 -2.02
CA ALA A 56 0.87 17.85 -2.96
C ALA A 56 0.49 18.86 -4.06
N ALA A 57 -0.75 18.81 -4.55
CA ALA A 57 -1.28 19.78 -5.51
C ALA A 57 -1.28 21.23 -4.98
N THR A 58 -1.23 21.41 -3.65
CA THR A 58 -1.32 22.72 -2.98
C THR A 58 -0.13 23.03 -2.07
N ALA A 59 0.97 22.26 -2.19
CA ALA A 59 2.18 22.39 -1.38
C ALA A 59 1.93 22.47 0.14
N LYS A 60 0.98 21.70 0.66
CA LYS A 60 0.67 21.70 2.10
C LYS A 60 1.84 21.19 2.93
N THR A 61 2.14 21.90 4.02
CA THR A 61 3.21 21.56 4.97
C THR A 61 2.98 20.25 5.72
N SER A 62 1.76 19.70 5.71
CA SER A 62 1.42 18.41 6.30
C SER A 62 1.80 17.20 5.43
N VAL A 63 2.15 17.41 4.15
CA VAL A 63 2.49 16.32 3.22
C VAL A 63 3.66 15.45 3.72
N PRO A 64 4.78 16.00 4.23
CA PRO A 64 5.87 15.19 4.75
C PRO A 64 5.47 14.31 5.94
N GLN A 65 4.65 14.85 6.86
CA GLN A 65 4.15 14.10 8.01
C GLN A 65 3.22 12.95 7.56
N ALA A 66 2.30 13.22 6.63
CA ALA A 66 1.43 12.19 6.07
C ALA A 66 2.23 11.11 5.34
N ALA A 67 3.29 11.47 4.61
CA ALA A 67 4.19 10.52 3.95
C ALA A 67 4.93 9.64 4.96
N GLN A 68 5.42 10.21 6.07
CA GLN A 68 6.04 9.44 7.16
C GLN A 68 5.05 8.46 7.79
N GLN A 69 3.82 8.88 8.04
CA GLN A 69 2.77 8.00 8.55
C GLN A 69 2.38 6.90 7.55
N LEU A 70 2.38 7.21 6.25
CA LEU A 70 2.12 6.22 5.20
C LEU A 70 3.21 5.14 5.19
N MET A 71 4.49 5.56 5.24
CA MET A 71 5.61 4.62 5.33
C MET A 71 5.51 3.72 6.57
N ALA A 72 5.20 4.29 7.74
CA ALA A 72 5.03 3.52 8.98
C ALA A 72 3.85 2.53 8.87
N THR A 73 2.74 2.95 8.26
CA THR A 73 1.56 2.09 8.04
C THR A 73 1.90 0.92 7.13
N LEU A 74 2.65 1.17 6.05
CA LEU A 74 3.10 0.11 5.13
C LEU A 74 4.08 -0.87 5.78
N GLN A 75 4.93 -0.40 6.69
CA GLN A 75 5.84 -1.25 7.47
C GLN A 75 5.12 -2.10 8.52
N ALA A 76 3.99 -1.61 9.04
CA ALA A 76 3.14 -2.36 9.97
C ALA A 76 2.32 -3.46 9.27
N LEU A 77 2.15 -3.40 7.95
CA LEU A 77 1.51 -4.46 7.19
C LEU A 77 2.43 -5.69 7.10
N PRO A 78 1.87 -6.90 7.10
CA PRO A 78 2.64 -8.13 7.00
C PRO A 78 3.51 -8.13 5.74
N ALA A 79 4.78 -8.49 5.92
CA ALA A 79 5.75 -8.61 4.84
C ALA A 79 5.77 -10.05 4.33
N LEU A 80 6.07 -10.21 3.04
CA LEU A 80 6.46 -11.54 2.55
C LEU A 80 7.72 -11.95 3.32
N PRO A 81 7.83 -13.22 3.75
CA PRO A 81 9.12 -13.72 4.19
C PRO A 81 10.13 -13.47 3.05
N PRO A 82 11.39 -13.09 3.37
CA PRO A 82 12.40 -12.99 2.33
C PRO A 82 12.43 -14.35 1.64
N THR A 83 12.16 -14.36 0.33
CA THR A 83 12.44 -15.54 -0.49
C THR A 83 13.91 -15.85 -0.24
N VAL A 84 14.17 -16.93 0.48
CA VAL A 84 15.47 -17.59 0.50
C VAL A 84 15.65 -18.01 -0.95
N ALA A 85 16.20 -17.13 -1.78
CA ALA A 85 16.72 -17.49 -3.08
C ALA A 85 17.64 -18.66 -2.79
N ASP A 86 17.35 -19.82 -3.41
CA ASP A 86 18.13 -21.06 -3.28
C ASP A 86 19.61 -20.69 -3.14
N ASP A 87 20.12 -20.83 -1.92
CA ASP A 87 21.51 -20.52 -1.64
C ASP A 87 22.30 -21.45 -2.57
N PRO A 88 23.10 -20.93 -3.53
CA PRO A 88 23.82 -21.77 -4.48
C PRO A 88 24.70 -22.79 -3.75
N LEU A 89 25.09 -22.49 -2.50
CA LEU A 89 25.76 -23.41 -1.60
C LEU A 89 24.87 -24.62 -1.20
N THR A 90 23.59 -24.39 -0.91
CA THR A 90 22.63 -25.46 -0.57
C THR A 90 22.34 -26.36 -1.77
N ALA A 91 22.29 -25.80 -2.98
CA ALA A 91 22.19 -26.58 -4.22
C ALA A 91 23.46 -27.42 -4.47
N ALA A 92 24.65 -26.81 -4.32
CA ALA A 92 25.93 -27.50 -4.49
C ALA A 92 26.17 -28.62 -3.46
N MET A 93 25.72 -28.45 -2.21
CA MET A 93 25.83 -29.49 -1.18
C MET A 93 24.95 -30.71 -1.48
N ARG A 94 23.80 -30.54 -2.13
CA ARG A 94 22.91 -31.65 -2.53
C ARG A 94 23.47 -32.45 -3.72
N GLU A 95 24.22 -31.80 -4.60
CA GLU A 95 24.91 -32.46 -5.73
C GLU A 95 26.17 -33.23 -5.30
N ALA A 96 26.82 -32.82 -4.21
CA ALA A 96 28.01 -33.49 -3.69
C ALA A 96 27.72 -34.79 -2.90
N ASP A 97 26.46 -35.03 -2.53
CA ASP A 97 25.99 -36.20 -1.76
C ASP A 97 25.29 -37.27 -2.65
N GLN A 98 25.33 -37.11 -3.99
CA GLN A 98 24.92 -38.13 -4.98
C GLN A 98 26.13 -38.79 -5.64
#